data_AF-A0A7R9QNH9-F1
#
_entry.id   AF-A0A7R9QNH9-F1
#
_cell.length_a   1.000
_cell.length_b   1.000
_cell.length_c   1.000
_cell.angle_alpha   90.00
_cell.angle_beta   90.00
_cell.angle_gamma   90.00
#
_symmetry.space_group_name_H-M   'P 1'
#
loop_
_entity.id
_entity.type
_entity.pdbx_description
1 polymer ?
#
loop_
_entity_poly.entity_id
_entity_poly.type
_entity_poly.pdbx_seq_one_letter_code
_entity_poly.pdbx_strand_id
1 'polypeptide(L)'
;MLFVKDVDANGPAIVAAARSQIGVPYSWGGGGYKGKSKGIDQGAHTVGFDCSGLAQYAVYKGTKKIINRTAATQYSDKHCKREPYASRQPGDLVFFGSPPHHVAIVSSATHMIAAPHTGDHVKEQAIYATEQDCDANGPAIVAAARSQIGVPYSWGGGGWQGKSLGIDQGAHTVGFDCSGLAQYAVYKGTSKKINRTAATQYSDSQCKREAYANKQPGDLVFFGSPPHHVAIVSSATMMIAAPKTGDFVKEQAIYATERQPYVERCY
;
A
#
# COMPACT_ATOMS: atom_id res chain seq x y z
N MET A 1 -7.56 14.49 -5.58
CA MET A 1 -6.92 15.09 -4.38
C MET A 1 -7.85 16.15 -3.82
N LEU A 2 -8.47 15.90 -2.67
CA LEU A 2 -9.45 16.82 -2.09
C LEU A 2 -9.11 17.08 -0.62
N PHE A 3 -9.25 18.33 -0.17
CA PHE A 3 -8.79 18.79 1.14
C PHE A 3 -9.96 19.09 2.04
N VAL A 4 -9.67 19.01 3.33
CA VAL A 4 -10.54 19.47 4.40
C VAL A 4 -9.72 20.33 5.37
N LYS A 5 -10.13 21.59 5.51
CA LYS A 5 -9.76 22.58 6.51
C LYS A 5 -10.76 22.62 7.68
N ASP A 6 -10.27 23.16 8.78
CA ASP A 6 -10.95 23.72 9.96
C ASP A 6 -11.45 22.76 11.03
N VAL A 7 -10.45 22.22 11.70
CA VAL A 7 -10.53 22.03 13.13
C VAL A 7 -9.97 23.29 13.80
N ASP A 8 -10.82 24.32 13.92
CA ASP A 8 -10.56 25.72 14.27
C ASP A 8 -9.27 26.06 15.04
N ALA A 9 -8.48 26.97 14.44
CA ALA A 9 -7.38 27.79 15.02
C ALA A 9 -6.11 27.10 15.57
N ASN A 10 -6.05 25.77 15.68
CA ASN A 10 -4.93 25.08 16.35
C ASN A 10 -4.09 24.18 15.42
N GLY A 11 -3.91 24.57 14.16
CA GLY A 11 -3.05 23.86 13.19
C GLY A 11 -1.67 23.47 13.74
N PRO A 12 -0.92 24.38 14.40
CA PRO A 12 0.35 24.05 15.06
C PRO A 12 0.23 22.94 16.12
N ALA A 13 -0.87 22.88 16.87
CA ALA A 13 -1.08 21.84 17.88
C ALA A 13 -1.42 20.47 17.25
N ILE A 14 -2.15 20.45 16.13
CA ILE A 14 -2.39 19.24 15.33
C ILE A 14 -1.05 18.70 14.81
N VAL A 15 -0.22 19.57 14.22
CA VAL A 15 1.11 19.19 13.71
C VAL A 15 2.01 18.71 14.85
N ALA A 16 2.05 19.41 15.98
CA ALA A 16 2.83 19.00 17.14
C ALA A 16 2.38 17.63 17.68
N ALA A 17 1.08 17.38 17.75
CA ALA A 17 0.53 16.10 18.13
C ALA A 17 0.92 14.99 17.15
N ALA A 18 0.86 15.23 15.83
CA ALA A 18 1.31 14.28 14.83
C ALA A 18 2.82 14.00 14.93
N ARG A 19 3.65 15.05 15.07
CA ARG A 19 5.11 14.93 15.24
C ARG A 19 5.49 14.13 16.47
N SER A 20 4.74 14.26 17.57
CA SER A 20 4.96 13.47 18.79
C SER A 20 4.82 11.95 18.59
N GLN A 21 4.26 11.52 17.46
CA GLN A 21 4.08 10.12 17.12
C GLN A 21 5.06 9.63 16.06
N ILE A 22 5.99 10.46 15.55
CA ILE A 22 7.02 9.99 14.61
C ILE A 22 7.77 8.79 15.22
N GLY A 23 7.99 7.75 14.41
CA GLY A 23 8.59 6.48 14.82
C GLY A 23 7.60 5.47 15.39
N VAL A 24 6.33 5.81 15.59
CA VAL A 24 5.30 4.83 16.00
C VAL A 24 5.02 3.88 14.85
N PRO A 25 4.97 2.55 15.06
CA PRO A 25 4.66 1.60 14.00
C PRO A 25 3.30 1.85 13.34
N TYR A 26 3.21 1.58 12.05
CA TYR A 26 1.92 1.45 11.38
C TYR A 26 1.18 0.22 11.90
N SER A 27 -0.09 0.39 12.24
CA SER A 27 -0.98 -0.70 12.63
C SER A 27 -2.29 -0.58 11.89
N TRP A 28 -2.58 -1.50 10.96
CA TRP A 28 -3.83 -1.51 10.19
C TRP A 28 -5.05 -1.56 11.11
N GLY A 29 -5.97 -0.61 11.00
CA GLY A 29 -7.12 -0.50 11.91
C GLY A 29 -6.77 -0.04 13.33
N GLY A 30 -5.51 0.30 13.60
CA GLY A 30 -5.01 0.71 14.91
C GLY A 30 -5.11 2.20 15.17
N GLY A 31 -5.23 2.53 16.46
CA GLY A 31 -5.26 3.88 16.98
C GLY A 31 -6.56 4.65 16.73
N GLY A 32 -6.56 5.90 17.20
CA GLY A 32 -7.68 6.83 17.09
C GLY A 32 -7.53 7.98 18.08
N TYR A 33 -8.62 8.69 18.36
CA TYR A 33 -8.59 9.88 19.24
C TYR A 33 -8.06 9.60 20.67
N LYS A 34 -8.16 8.35 21.17
CA LYS A 34 -7.63 7.93 22.49
C LYS A 34 -6.13 7.64 22.48
N GLY A 35 -5.48 7.64 21.32
CA GLY A 35 -4.07 7.27 21.17
C GLY A 35 -3.88 5.98 20.39
N LYS A 36 -2.66 5.43 20.49
CA LYS A 36 -2.22 4.19 19.83
C LYS A 36 -3.00 3.00 20.35
N SER A 37 -3.32 2.05 19.48
CA SER A 37 -3.91 0.78 19.88
C SER A 37 -3.41 -0.35 18.99
N LYS A 38 -3.70 -1.59 19.39
CA LYS A 38 -3.66 -2.70 18.46
C LYS A 38 -4.66 -2.47 17.33
N GLY A 39 -4.29 -2.89 16.13
CA GLY A 39 -5.15 -2.88 14.97
C GLY A 39 -5.95 -4.17 14.83
N ILE A 40 -6.38 -4.42 13.59
CA ILE A 40 -7.01 -5.67 13.15
C ILE A 40 -6.17 -6.30 12.04
N ASP A 41 -6.38 -7.58 11.77
CA ASP A 41 -5.66 -8.33 10.72
C ASP A 41 -4.14 -8.13 10.80
N GLN A 42 -3.54 -7.47 9.81
CA GLN A 42 -2.10 -7.17 9.77
C GLN A 42 -1.63 -6.26 10.92
N GLY A 43 -2.53 -5.52 11.54
CA GLY A 43 -2.27 -4.69 12.72
C GLY A 43 -2.58 -5.37 14.05
N ALA A 44 -3.14 -6.58 14.07
CA ALA A 44 -3.62 -7.23 15.30
C ALA A 44 -2.53 -7.40 16.39
N HIS A 45 -1.26 -7.50 15.97
CA HIS A 45 -0.11 -7.70 16.86
C HIS A 45 0.77 -6.45 17.00
N THR A 46 0.36 -5.31 16.43
CA THR A 46 1.15 -4.08 16.41
C THR A 46 0.42 -2.99 17.17
N VAL A 47 1.04 -2.38 18.19
CA VAL A 47 0.48 -1.20 18.85
C VAL A 47 0.94 0.04 18.08
N GLY A 48 0.01 0.72 17.42
CA GLY A 48 0.35 1.79 16.50
C GLY A 48 -0.84 2.62 16.03
N PHE A 49 -0.66 3.26 14.88
CA PHE A 49 -1.71 3.98 14.16
C PHE A 49 -1.82 3.48 12.72
N ASP A 50 -3.03 3.43 12.18
CA ASP A 50 -3.23 3.59 10.73
C ASP A 50 -3.31 5.07 10.34
N CYS A 51 -3.43 5.36 9.04
CA CYS A 51 -3.47 6.72 8.51
C CYS A 51 -4.60 7.56 9.16
N SER A 52 -5.81 7.03 9.19
CA SER A 52 -6.99 7.69 9.72
C SER A 52 -7.04 7.76 11.25
N GLY A 53 -6.44 6.78 11.95
CA GLY A 53 -6.27 6.76 13.40
C GLY A 53 -5.27 7.82 13.86
N LEU A 54 -4.17 8.00 13.12
CA LEU A 54 -3.21 9.09 13.36
C LEU A 54 -3.88 10.45 13.14
N ALA A 55 -4.65 10.60 12.06
CA ALA A 55 -5.40 11.83 11.79
C ALA A 55 -6.40 12.14 12.92
N GLN A 56 -7.21 11.16 13.35
CA GLN A 56 -8.11 11.31 14.50
C GLN A 56 -7.37 11.74 15.77
N TYR A 57 -6.23 11.11 16.07
CA TYR A 57 -5.41 11.45 17.23
C TYR A 57 -4.91 12.89 17.18
N ALA A 58 -4.27 13.28 16.08
CA ALA A 58 -3.67 14.61 15.93
C ALA A 58 -4.74 15.70 16.01
N VAL A 59 -5.85 15.50 15.30
CA VAL A 59 -7.00 16.41 15.32
C VAL A 59 -7.58 16.54 16.73
N TYR A 60 -7.85 15.43 17.41
CA TYR A 60 -8.39 15.46 18.77
C TYR A 60 -7.43 16.13 19.76
N LYS A 61 -6.13 15.86 19.67
CA LYS A 61 -5.14 16.48 20.57
C LYS A 61 -5.02 17.99 20.36
N GLY A 62 -5.10 18.46 19.12
CA GLY A 62 -5.06 19.89 18.79
C GLY A 62 -6.35 20.64 19.09
N THR A 63 -7.51 19.98 19.01
CA THR A 63 -8.81 20.71 18.94
C THR A 63 -9.93 20.15 19.79
N LYS A 64 -9.76 18.94 20.34
CA LYS A 64 -10.80 18.16 21.03
C LYS A 64 -11.98 17.71 20.16
N LYS A 65 -12.00 17.99 18.85
CA LYS A 65 -13.00 17.42 17.94
C LYS A 65 -12.65 15.97 17.59
N ILE A 66 -13.68 15.13 17.48
CA ILE A 66 -13.54 13.73 17.06
C ILE A 66 -14.12 13.64 15.65
N ILE A 67 -13.24 13.39 14.68
CA ILE A 67 -13.63 13.12 13.29
C ILE A 67 -13.92 11.62 13.11
N ASN A 68 -14.51 11.26 11.98
CA ASN A 68 -14.85 9.88 11.61
C ASN A 68 -13.63 8.96 11.53
N ARG A 69 -13.87 7.64 11.51
CA ARG A 69 -12.81 6.63 11.69
C ARG A 69 -11.98 6.34 10.45
N THR A 70 -12.56 6.41 9.25
CA THR A 70 -11.88 6.01 8.00
C THR A 70 -11.56 7.23 7.14
N ALA A 71 -10.52 7.16 6.29
CA ALA A 71 -10.17 8.27 5.40
C ALA A 71 -11.36 8.73 4.54
N ALA A 72 -12.13 7.79 3.97
CA ALA A 72 -13.32 8.08 3.18
C ALA A 72 -14.39 8.85 3.97
N THR A 73 -14.62 8.49 5.24
CA THR A 73 -15.63 9.14 6.08
C THR A 73 -15.14 10.44 6.71
N GLN A 74 -13.83 10.59 6.94
CA GLN A 74 -13.20 11.84 7.36
C GLN A 74 -13.28 12.91 6.28
N TYR A 75 -13.16 12.49 5.02
CA TYR A 75 -13.24 13.37 3.86
C TYR A 75 -14.61 14.06 3.68
N SER A 76 -15.67 13.49 4.25
CA SER A 76 -17.02 14.06 4.29
C SER A 76 -17.49 14.36 5.72
N ASP A 77 -16.56 14.46 6.67
CA ASP A 77 -16.91 14.75 8.06
C ASP A 77 -17.49 16.17 8.19
N LYS A 78 -18.44 16.35 9.11
CA LYS A 78 -19.11 17.64 9.33
C LYS A 78 -18.25 18.66 10.09
N HIS A 79 -17.24 18.20 10.83
CA HIS A 79 -16.33 19.07 11.61
C HIS A 79 -15.22 19.68 10.76
N CYS A 80 -15.42 19.67 9.45
CA CYS A 80 -14.41 19.56 8.43
C CYS A 80 -14.96 20.28 7.19
N LYS A 81 -14.31 21.35 6.75
CA LYS A 81 -14.69 22.22 5.62
C LYS A 81 -13.77 21.96 4.44
N ARG A 82 -14.28 21.75 3.23
CA ARG A 82 -13.41 21.54 2.06
C ARG A 82 -12.74 22.82 1.58
N GLU A 83 -11.46 22.72 1.21
CA GLU A 83 -10.66 23.83 0.66
C GLU A 83 -9.87 23.39 -0.59
N PRO A 84 -9.40 24.31 -1.44
CA PRO A 84 -8.50 23.99 -2.54
C PRO A 84 -7.12 23.45 -2.10
N TYR A 85 -6.50 22.56 -2.87
CA TYR A 85 -5.12 22.06 -2.60
C TYR A 85 -4.10 23.19 -2.42
N ALA A 86 -4.22 24.24 -3.24
CA ALA A 86 -3.29 25.35 -3.25
C ALA A 86 -3.31 26.17 -1.95
N SER A 87 -4.39 26.11 -1.17
CA SER A 87 -4.54 26.87 0.08
C SER A 87 -4.16 26.07 1.34
N ARG A 88 -3.64 24.85 1.19
CA ARG A 88 -3.24 23.98 2.31
C ARG A 88 -2.30 24.67 3.30
N GLN A 89 -2.51 24.43 4.58
CA GLN A 89 -1.74 24.97 5.69
C GLN A 89 -1.31 23.86 6.66
N PRO A 90 -0.25 24.07 7.46
CA PRO A 90 0.10 23.15 8.52
C PRO A 90 -1.07 22.88 9.48
N GLY A 91 -1.41 21.61 9.64
CA GLY A 91 -2.54 21.12 10.45
C GLY A 91 -3.74 20.67 9.62
N ASP A 92 -3.80 21.00 8.33
CA ASP A 92 -4.84 20.50 7.44
C ASP A 92 -4.70 19.00 7.19
N LEU A 93 -5.83 18.37 6.87
CA LEU A 93 -5.84 16.99 6.40
C LEU A 93 -5.78 16.96 4.87
N VAL A 94 -4.83 16.19 4.35
CA VAL A 94 -4.72 15.89 2.92
C VAL A 94 -5.21 14.47 2.66
N PHE A 95 -6.13 14.32 1.71
CA PHE A 95 -6.73 13.04 1.34
C PHE A 95 -6.34 12.61 -0.05
N PHE A 96 -6.22 11.31 -0.20
CA PHE A 96 -5.71 10.70 -1.42
C PHE A 96 -6.54 9.50 -1.87
N GLY A 97 -6.63 9.34 -3.19
CA GLY A 97 -7.45 8.35 -3.86
C GLY A 97 -8.92 8.78 -4.07
N SER A 98 -9.62 8.05 -4.92
CA SER A 98 -11.05 8.22 -5.19
C SER A 98 -11.75 6.84 -5.26
N PRO A 99 -12.51 6.43 -4.23
CA PRO A 99 -12.77 7.15 -2.98
C PRO A 99 -11.51 7.28 -2.10
N PRO A 100 -11.45 8.28 -1.19
CA PRO A 100 -10.27 8.48 -0.36
C PRO A 100 -9.96 7.28 0.53
N HIS A 101 -8.75 6.74 0.39
CA HIS A 101 -8.28 5.58 1.15
C HIS A 101 -7.05 5.90 2.00
N HIS A 102 -6.37 7.02 1.73
CA HIS A 102 -5.27 7.51 2.56
C HIS A 102 -5.50 8.95 3.00
N VAL A 103 -5.01 9.28 4.19
CA VAL A 103 -5.09 10.61 4.81
C VAL A 103 -3.80 10.88 5.58
N ALA A 104 -3.32 12.13 5.51
CA ALA A 104 -2.15 12.59 6.25
C ALA A 104 -2.37 14.01 6.78
N ILE A 105 -1.50 14.45 7.69
CA ILE A 105 -1.53 15.78 8.30
C ILE A 105 -0.48 16.65 7.60
N VAL A 106 -0.89 17.74 6.96
CA VAL A 106 0.04 18.71 6.34
C VAL A 106 0.91 19.33 7.44
N SER A 107 2.23 19.31 7.28
CA SER A 107 3.18 19.90 8.24
C SER A 107 3.91 21.12 7.67
N SER A 108 3.97 21.25 6.35
CA SER A 108 4.43 22.44 5.62
C SER A 108 3.81 22.48 4.22
N ALA A 109 4.13 23.51 3.43
CA ALA A 109 3.66 23.60 2.04
C ALA A 109 4.04 22.36 1.19
N THR A 110 5.13 21.67 1.52
CA THR A 110 5.62 20.52 0.74
C THR A 110 5.71 19.24 1.54
N HIS A 111 5.38 19.24 2.83
CA HIS A 111 5.53 18.08 3.71
C HIS A 111 4.26 17.74 4.48
N MET A 112 4.14 16.47 4.84
CA MET A 112 3.08 15.92 5.66
C MET A 112 3.64 14.88 6.64
N ILE A 113 2.89 14.63 7.69
CA ILE A 113 3.11 13.55 8.64
C ILE A 113 2.06 12.48 8.39
N ALA A 114 2.51 11.26 8.12
CA ALA A 114 1.64 10.15 7.74
C ALA A 114 2.02 8.88 8.50
N ALA A 115 1.03 8.01 8.73
CA ALA A 115 1.24 6.58 8.97
C ALA A 115 1.02 5.88 7.61
N PRO A 116 2.07 5.61 6.83
CA PRO A 116 1.92 5.38 5.40
C PRO A 116 1.35 3.98 5.08
N HIS A 117 1.92 2.91 5.63
CA HIS A 117 1.49 1.54 5.36
C HIS A 117 2.13 0.51 6.32
N THR A 118 1.65 -0.73 6.26
CA THR A 118 2.22 -1.87 7.00
C THR A 118 3.73 -2.00 6.78
N GLY A 119 4.46 -2.26 7.86
CA GLY A 119 5.92 -2.39 7.85
C GLY A 119 6.68 -1.06 7.95
N ASP A 120 5.99 0.07 7.99
CA ASP A 120 6.58 1.39 8.17
C ASP A 120 6.15 2.02 9.51
N HIS A 121 6.59 3.24 9.75
CA HIS A 121 6.33 4.01 10.96
C HIS A 121 5.75 5.38 10.58
N VAL A 122 5.12 6.03 11.54
CA VAL A 122 4.74 7.44 11.42
C VAL A 122 5.99 8.24 11.10
N LYS A 123 5.95 9.02 10.03
CA LYS A 123 7.09 9.82 9.56
C LYS A 123 6.63 11.12 8.93
N GLU A 124 7.50 12.12 8.99
CA GLU A 124 7.36 13.34 8.21
C GLU A 124 8.06 13.13 6.86
N GLN A 125 7.35 13.42 5.77
CA GLN A 125 7.81 13.18 4.40
C GLN A 125 7.22 14.21 3.46
N ALA A 126 7.73 14.29 2.23
CA ALA A 126 7.13 15.14 1.20
C ALA A 126 5.66 14.76 0.96
N ILE A 127 4.80 15.75 0.74
CA ILE A 127 3.46 15.52 0.21
C ILE A 127 3.63 14.85 -1.15
N TYR A 128 2.92 13.75 -1.33
CA TYR A 128 2.87 13.00 -2.59
C TYR A 128 2.63 13.94 -3.79
N ALA A 129 3.54 13.85 -4.77
CA ALA A 129 3.57 14.78 -5.90
C ALA A 129 2.44 14.51 -6.89
N THR A 130 1.90 13.29 -6.89
CA THR A 130 0.75 12.87 -7.68
C THR A 130 -0.13 11.90 -6.88
N GLU A 131 -1.37 11.69 -7.31
CA GLU A 131 -2.27 10.66 -6.76
C GLU A 131 -1.67 9.23 -6.79
N GLN A 132 -0.56 9.02 -7.51
CA GLN A 132 0.16 7.74 -7.59
C GLN A 132 1.08 7.43 -6.39
N ASP A 133 1.52 8.41 -5.60
CA ASP A 133 2.42 8.11 -4.45
C ASP A 133 1.65 7.72 -3.17
N CYS A 134 0.33 7.89 -3.18
CA CYS A 134 -0.60 7.58 -2.09
C CYS A 134 -1.33 6.26 -2.25
N ASP A 135 -1.13 5.54 -3.34
CA ASP A 135 -1.81 4.28 -3.56
C ASP A 135 -1.38 3.28 -2.49
N ALA A 136 -2.17 3.21 -1.41
CA ALA A 136 -2.05 2.16 -0.40
C ALA A 136 -2.15 0.77 -1.03
N ASN A 137 -2.62 0.70 -2.27
CA ASN A 137 -2.62 -0.46 -3.13
C ASN A 137 -1.21 -1.04 -3.35
N GLY A 138 -0.18 -0.24 -3.65
CA GLY A 138 1.18 -0.76 -3.85
C GLY A 138 1.70 -1.50 -2.61
N PRO A 139 1.72 -0.85 -1.43
CA PRO A 139 2.00 -1.50 -0.15
C PRO A 139 1.03 -2.64 0.20
N ALA A 140 -0.26 -2.57 -0.15
CA ALA A 140 -1.22 -3.64 0.09
C ALA A 140 -0.96 -4.87 -0.80
N ILE A 141 -0.53 -4.68 -2.05
CA ILE A 141 -0.07 -5.74 -2.95
C ILE A 141 1.17 -6.41 -2.33
N VAL A 142 2.15 -5.61 -1.87
CA VAL A 142 3.34 -6.14 -1.20
C VAL A 142 2.97 -6.90 0.08
N ALA A 143 2.07 -6.35 0.91
CA ALA A 143 1.62 -7.01 2.13
C ALA A 143 0.85 -8.31 1.84
N ALA A 144 0.01 -8.33 0.80
CA ALA A 144 -0.67 -9.52 0.34
C ALA A 144 0.34 -10.58 -0.14
N ALA A 145 1.35 -10.20 -0.92
CA ALA A 145 2.42 -11.11 -1.34
C ALA A 145 3.22 -11.64 -0.14
N ARG A 146 3.61 -10.77 0.81
CA ARG A 146 4.33 -11.16 2.04
C ARG A 146 3.54 -12.15 2.89
N SER A 147 2.22 -12.03 2.94
CA SER A 147 1.36 -12.97 3.68
C SER A 147 1.42 -14.41 3.15
N GLN A 148 1.98 -14.61 1.95
CA GLN A 148 2.12 -15.93 1.32
C GLN A 148 3.55 -16.46 1.36
N ILE A 149 4.52 -15.77 1.99
CA ILE A 149 5.88 -16.30 2.15
C ILE A 149 5.83 -17.67 2.84
N GLY A 150 6.57 -18.63 2.27
CA GLY A 150 6.59 -20.03 2.71
C GLY A 150 5.53 -20.92 2.06
N VAL A 151 4.56 -20.38 1.30
CA VAL A 151 3.64 -21.20 0.51
C VAL A 151 4.41 -21.93 -0.60
N PRO A 152 4.21 -23.25 -0.81
CA PRO A 152 4.90 -23.99 -1.86
C PRO A 152 4.65 -23.42 -3.26
N TYR A 153 5.66 -23.52 -4.12
CA TYR A 153 5.45 -23.34 -5.55
C TYR A 153 4.57 -24.48 -6.10
N SER A 154 3.57 -24.13 -6.90
CA SER A 154 2.76 -25.10 -7.63
C SER A 154 2.58 -24.62 -9.06
N TRP A 155 3.10 -25.37 -10.03
CA TRP A 155 2.99 -25.02 -11.46
C TRP A 155 1.52 -24.91 -11.87
N GLY A 156 1.09 -23.76 -12.41
CA GLY A 156 -0.33 -23.52 -12.71
C GLY A 156 -1.21 -23.26 -11.48
N GLY A 157 -0.65 -23.25 -10.28
CA GLY A 157 -1.38 -23.08 -9.02
C GLY A 157 -1.68 -21.62 -8.69
N GLY A 158 -2.83 -21.42 -8.07
CA GLY A 158 -3.29 -20.17 -7.49
C GLY A 158 -3.79 -19.12 -8.49
N GLY A 159 -4.32 -18.03 -7.92
CA GLY A 159 -4.87 -16.89 -8.65
C GLY A 159 -5.57 -15.91 -7.71
N TRP A 160 -6.45 -15.07 -8.23
CA TRP A 160 -7.14 -14.04 -7.45
C TRP A 160 -7.97 -14.58 -6.27
N GLN A 161 -8.40 -15.85 -6.29
CA GLN A 161 -9.13 -16.51 -5.20
C GLN A 161 -8.23 -17.04 -4.07
N GLY A 162 -6.90 -17.09 -4.27
CA GLY A 162 -5.94 -17.69 -3.34
C GLY A 162 -5.15 -18.83 -3.97
N LYS A 163 -4.43 -19.57 -3.11
CA LYS A 163 -3.66 -20.76 -3.49
C LYS A 163 -4.57 -21.90 -3.92
N SER A 164 -4.13 -22.70 -4.89
CA SER A 164 -4.88 -23.86 -5.37
C SER A 164 -3.92 -25.00 -5.75
N LEU A 165 -4.47 -26.17 -6.06
CA LEU A 165 -3.74 -27.15 -6.85
C LEU A 165 -3.34 -26.53 -8.19
N GLY A 166 -2.18 -26.95 -8.68
CA GLY A 166 -1.69 -26.61 -10.00
C GLY A 166 -2.11 -27.62 -11.05
N ILE A 167 -1.38 -27.60 -12.15
CA ILE A 167 -1.45 -28.58 -13.25
C ILE A 167 -0.09 -29.25 -13.41
N ASP A 168 -0.04 -30.38 -14.10
CA ASP A 168 1.20 -31.13 -14.37
C ASP A 168 2.01 -31.38 -13.08
N GLN A 169 3.22 -30.82 -12.99
CA GLN A 169 4.09 -30.92 -11.81
C GLN A 169 3.45 -30.32 -10.54
N GLY A 170 2.48 -29.41 -10.69
CA GLY A 170 1.73 -28.78 -9.61
C GLY A 170 0.45 -29.53 -9.21
N ALA A 171 0.04 -30.59 -9.92
CA ALA A 171 -1.26 -31.25 -9.73
C ALA A 171 -1.49 -31.80 -8.31
N HIS A 172 -0.42 -32.04 -7.55
CA HIS A 172 -0.46 -32.54 -6.17
C HIS A 172 0.05 -31.55 -5.13
N THR A 173 0.23 -30.28 -5.50
CA THR A 173 0.76 -29.25 -4.60
C THR A 173 -0.22 -28.08 -4.51
N VAL A 174 -0.74 -27.79 -3.32
CA VAL A 174 -1.53 -26.56 -3.09
C VAL A 174 -0.57 -25.40 -2.90
N GLY A 175 -0.57 -24.45 -3.83
CA GLY A 175 0.42 -23.38 -3.84
C GLY A 175 0.13 -22.29 -4.85
N PHE A 176 1.19 -21.57 -5.21
CA PHE A 176 1.17 -20.55 -6.25
C PHE A 176 2.27 -20.81 -7.28
N ASP A 177 2.00 -20.53 -8.56
CA ASP A 177 3.06 -20.16 -9.50
C ASP A 177 3.31 -18.65 -9.48
N CYS A 178 4.31 -18.20 -10.25
CA CYS A 178 4.72 -16.80 -10.30
C CYS A 178 3.55 -15.84 -10.62
N SER A 179 2.81 -16.13 -11.68
CA SER A 179 1.71 -15.32 -12.17
C SER A 179 0.42 -15.44 -11.34
N GLY A 180 0.18 -16.60 -10.72
CA GLY A 180 -0.92 -16.82 -9.77
C GLY A 180 -0.71 -16.03 -8.48
N LEU A 181 0.54 -15.97 -7.98
CA LEU A 181 0.89 -15.10 -6.86
C LEU A 181 0.69 -13.62 -7.20
N ALA A 182 1.10 -13.18 -8.40
CA ALA A 182 0.88 -11.82 -8.87
C ALA A 182 -0.62 -11.47 -8.94
N GLN A 183 -1.45 -12.35 -9.52
CA GLN A 183 -2.91 -12.19 -9.54
C GLN A 183 -3.50 -12.05 -8.14
N TYR A 184 -3.08 -12.91 -7.21
CA TYR A 184 -3.54 -12.86 -5.83
C TYR A 184 -3.18 -11.53 -5.16
N ALA A 185 -1.92 -11.11 -5.25
CA ALA A 185 -1.42 -9.90 -4.61
C ALA A 185 -2.10 -8.65 -5.17
N VAL A 186 -2.19 -8.54 -6.50
CA VAL A 186 -2.88 -7.43 -7.18
C VAL A 186 -4.35 -7.40 -6.79
N TYR A 187 -5.05 -8.53 -6.83
CA TYR A 187 -6.47 -8.57 -6.46
C TYR A 187 -6.71 -8.20 -4.99
N LYS A 188 -5.88 -8.69 -4.07
CA LYS A 188 -5.99 -8.33 -2.65
C LYS A 188 -5.70 -6.86 -2.37
N GLY A 189 -4.77 -6.26 -3.11
CA GLY A 189 -4.43 -4.85 -2.94
C GLY A 189 -5.36 -3.89 -3.66
N THR A 190 -6.03 -4.30 -4.75
CA THR A 190 -6.73 -3.37 -5.67
C THR A 190 -8.13 -3.80 -6.11
N SER A 191 -8.52 -5.07 -5.88
CA SER A 191 -9.66 -5.74 -6.52
C SER A 191 -9.59 -5.90 -8.05
N LYS A 192 -8.47 -5.53 -8.70
CA LYS A 192 -8.25 -5.74 -10.14
C LYS A 192 -7.91 -7.20 -10.42
N LYS A 193 -8.39 -7.72 -11.56
CA LYS A 193 -8.15 -9.08 -12.03
C LYS A 193 -7.31 -9.03 -13.29
N ILE A 194 -6.01 -9.20 -13.12
CA ILE A 194 -5.06 -9.29 -14.22
C ILE A 194 -5.07 -10.69 -14.86
N ASN A 195 -4.49 -10.80 -16.04
CA ASN A 195 -4.36 -12.01 -16.83
C ASN A 195 -3.59 -13.13 -16.10
N ARG A 196 -3.76 -14.37 -16.56
CA ARG A 196 -3.26 -15.56 -15.86
C ARG A 196 -1.76 -15.80 -16.00
N THR A 197 -1.15 -15.44 -17.13
CA THR A 197 0.24 -15.83 -17.42
C THR A 197 1.17 -14.63 -17.36
N ALA A 198 2.45 -14.84 -17.03
CA ALA A 198 3.45 -13.75 -16.99
C ALA A 198 3.52 -12.98 -18.31
N ALA A 199 3.48 -13.68 -19.45
CA ALA A 199 3.49 -13.06 -20.78
C ALA A 199 2.29 -12.13 -21.01
N THR A 200 1.08 -12.56 -20.61
CA THR A 200 -0.14 -11.75 -20.79
C THR A 200 -0.33 -10.70 -19.71
N GLN A 201 0.30 -10.84 -18.55
CA GLN A 201 0.36 -9.81 -17.51
C GLN A 201 1.30 -8.66 -17.90
N TYR A 202 2.37 -8.94 -18.64
CA TYR A 202 3.33 -7.92 -19.08
C TYR A 202 2.73 -6.90 -20.05
N SER A 203 1.47 -7.02 -20.46
CA SER A 203 0.78 -6.01 -21.27
C SER A 203 -0.71 -6.00 -20.93
N ASP A 204 -1.03 -6.19 -19.65
CA ASP A 204 -2.41 -6.23 -19.19
C ASP A 204 -3.05 -4.84 -19.26
N SER A 205 -4.28 -4.75 -19.77
CA SER A 205 -4.98 -3.47 -19.91
C SER A 205 -5.38 -2.84 -18.57
N GLN A 206 -5.33 -3.59 -17.46
CA GLN A 206 -5.56 -3.08 -16.11
C GLN A 206 -4.31 -2.45 -15.47
N CYS A 207 -3.16 -2.52 -16.15
CA CYS A 207 -1.89 -2.03 -15.65
C CYS A 207 -1.33 -0.91 -16.53
N LYS A 208 -0.60 0.01 -15.90
CA LYS A 208 0.18 1.06 -16.54
C LYS A 208 1.62 0.61 -16.65
N ARG A 209 2.16 0.60 -17.87
CA ARG A 209 3.57 0.35 -18.10
C ARG A 209 4.43 1.51 -17.59
N GLU A 210 5.45 1.18 -16.82
CA GLU A 210 6.43 2.13 -16.27
C GLU A 210 7.86 1.68 -16.56
N ALA A 211 8.79 2.61 -16.74
CA ALA A 211 10.20 2.27 -16.89
C ALA A 211 10.70 1.57 -15.61
N TYR A 212 11.54 0.54 -15.75
CA TYR A 212 12.08 -0.20 -14.59
C TYR A 212 12.82 0.70 -13.58
N ALA A 213 13.43 1.79 -14.06
CA ALA A 213 14.08 2.78 -13.20
C ALA A 213 13.08 3.47 -12.23
N ASN A 214 11.81 3.58 -12.62
CA ASN A 214 10.74 4.23 -11.86
C ASN A 214 9.90 3.24 -11.03
N LYS A 215 10.36 1.99 -10.90
CA LYS A 215 9.63 0.95 -10.15
C LYS A 215 9.37 1.39 -8.71
N GLN A 216 8.21 1.02 -8.22
CA GLN A 216 7.76 1.25 -6.85
C GLN A 216 7.32 -0.06 -6.21
N PRO A 217 7.31 -0.16 -4.88
CA PRO A 217 6.72 -1.32 -4.18
C PRO A 217 5.28 -1.57 -4.63
N GLY A 218 4.99 -2.78 -5.09
CA GLY A 218 3.71 -3.20 -5.65
C GLY A 218 3.70 -3.34 -7.18
N ASP A 219 4.66 -2.74 -7.89
CA ASP A 219 4.80 -2.93 -9.34
C ASP A 219 5.18 -4.38 -9.65
N LEU A 220 4.71 -4.90 -10.78
CA LEU A 220 5.09 -6.22 -11.28
C LEU A 220 6.36 -6.13 -12.13
N VAL A 221 7.38 -6.92 -11.79
CA VAL A 221 8.64 -7.04 -12.53
C VAL A 221 8.69 -8.38 -13.28
N PHE A 222 9.15 -8.35 -14.52
CA PHE A 222 9.06 -9.47 -15.46
C PHE A 222 10.44 -9.89 -15.97
N PHE A 223 10.58 -11.18 -16.32
CA PHE A 223 11.83 -11.77 -16.78
C PHE A 223 11.62 -12.72 -17.97
N GLY A 224 12.62 -12.73 -18.86
CA GLY A 224 12.67 -13.53 -20.09
C GLY A 224 12.01 -12.86 -21.29
N SER A 225 12.30 -13.37 -22.50
CA SER A 225 11.70 -12.90 -23.76
C SER A 225 11.22 -14.11 -24.61
N PRO A 226 9.89 -14.37 -24.70
CA PRO A 226 8.80 -13.66 -24.03
C PRO A 226 8.85 -13.83 -22.49
N PRO A 227 8.17 -12.96 -21.71
CA PRO A 227 8.16 -13.07 -20.26
C PRO A 227 7.61 -14.41 -19.79
N HIS A 228 8.46 -15.18 -19.11
CA HIS A 228 8.08 -16.48 -18.54
C HIS A 228 8.03 -16.44 -17.00
N HIS A 229 8.53 -15.37 -16.39
CA HIS A 229 8.49 -15.18 -14.95
C HIS A 229 8.06 -13.75 -14.58
N VAL A 230 7.34 -13.64 -13.46
CA VAL A 230 6.85 -12.39 -12.89
C VAL A 230 6.99 -12.42 -11.36
N ALA A 231 7.30 -11.27 -10.78
CA ALA A 231 7.40 -11.08 -9.34
C ALA A 231 6.85 -9.70 -8.93
N ILE A 232 6.63 -9.51 -7.63
CA ILE A 232 6.14 -8.25 -7.07
C ILE A 232 7.32 -7.48 -6.47
N VAL A 233 7.59 -6.25 -6.93
CA VAL A 233 8.60 -5.37 -6.34
C VAL A 233 8.22 -5.05 -4.89
N SER A 234 9.10 -5.31 -3.92
CA SER A 234 8.85 -5.01 -2.50
C SER A 234 9.71 -3.88 -1.96
N SER A 235 10.83 -3.57 -2.63
CA SER A 235 11.67 -2.40 -2.40
C SER A 235 12.49 -2.08 -3.66
N ALA A 236 13.41 -1.11 -3.58
CA ALA A 236 14.28 -0.75 -4.70
C ALA A 236 15.14 -1.93 -5.23
N THR A 237 15.47 -2.90 -4.39
CA THR A 237 16.35 -4.03 -4.72
C THR A 237 15.73 -5.40 -4.48
N MET A 238 14.55 -5.47 -3.86
CA MET A 238 13.91 -6.73 -3.46
C MET A 238 12.58 -6.96 -4.20
N MET A 239 12.24 -8.22 -4.38
CA MET A 239 10.97 -8.70 -4.90
C MET A 239 10.46 -9.90 -4.10
N ILE A 240 9.15 -10.12 -4.16
CA ILE A 240 8.49 -11.33 -3.67
C ILE A 240 8.07 -12.17 -4.87
N ALA A 241 8.47 -13.43 -4.89
CA ALA A 241 8.23 -14.32 -6.01
C ALA A 241 7.88 -15.74 -5.55
N ALA A 242 7.11 -16.46 -6.36
CA ALA A 242 7.05 -17.93 -6.36
C ALA A 242 8.00 -18.42 -7.47
N PRO A 243 9.26 -18.78 -7.15
CA PRO A 243 10.34 -18.78 -8.14
C PRO A 243 10.31 -19.98 -9.08
N LYS A 244 10.16 -21.21 -8.57
CA LYS A 244 10.22 -22.45 -9.35
C LYS A 244 9.75 -23.67 -8.56
N THR A 245 9.51 -24.79 -9.24
CA THR A 245 9.20 -26.10 -8.65
C THR A 245 10.24 -26.51 -7.59
N GLY A 246 9.75 -27.03 -6.46
CA GLY A 246 10.57 -27.44 -5.32
C GLY A 246 10.97 -26.30 -4.37
N ASP A 247 10.54 -25.07 -4.65
CA ASP A 247 10.80 -23.89 -3.82
C ASP A 247 9.50 -23.33 -3.23
N PHE A 248 9.59 -22.22 -2.51
CA PHE A 248 8.47 -21.56 -1.82
C PHE A 248 8.42 -20.08 -2.21
N VAL A 249 7.25 -19.46 -1.99
CA VAL A 249 7.12 -18.01 -2.06
C VAL A 249 8.11 -17.38 -1.09
N LYS A 250 8.93 -16.45 -1.58
CA LYS A 250 9.97 -15.80 -0.76
C LYS A 250 10.26 -14.38 -1.23
N GLU A 251 10.74 -13.57 -0.30
CA GLU A 251 11.32 -12.26 -0.58
C GLU A 251 12.81 -12.42 -0.85
N GLN A 252 13.28 -11.94 -2.00
CA GLN A 252 14.65 -12.10 -2.48
C GLN A 252 15.07 -10.91 -3.34
N ALA A 253 16.36 -10.80 -3.65
CA ALA A 253 16.86 -9.75 -4.54
C ALA A 253 16.20 -9.86 -5.93
N ILE A 254 15.90 -8.72 -6.55
CA ILE A 254 15.45 -8.67 -7.95
C ILE A 254 16.56 -9.27 -8.83
N TYR A 255 16.22 -10.22 -9.70
CA TYR A 255 17.22 -10.86 -10.55
C TYR A 255 17.95 -9.81 -11.41
N ALA A 256 19.27 -9.99 -11.53
CA ALA A 256 20.13 -9.10 -12.29
C ALA A 256 20.04 -9.34 -13.80
N THR A 257 19.70 -10.56 -14.21
CA THR A 257 19.67 -11.01 -15.61
C THR A 257 18.24 -11.21 -16.10
N GLU A 258 18.06 -11.22 -17.43
CA GLU A 258 16.79 -11.47 -18.14
C GLU A 258 15.63 -10.53 -17.82
N ARG A 259 15.87 -9.49 -17.03
CA ARG A 259 14.86 -8.54 -16.60
C ARG A 259 14.39 -7.66 -17.76
N GLN A 260 13.09 -7.52 -17.85
CA GLN A 260 12.46 -6.60 -18.80
C GLN A 260 12.79 -5.12 -18.47
N PRO A 261 12.84 -4.23 -19.48
CA PRO A 261 13.13 -2.81 -19.28
C PRO A 261 11.97 -2.04 -18.62
N TYR A 262 10.79 -2.67 -18.52
CA TYR A 262 9.59 -2.08 -17.94
C TYR A 262 9.05 -2.93 -16.78
N VAL A 263 8.29 -2.27 -15.90
CA VAL A 263 7.42 -2.88 -14.90
C VAL A 263 5.96 -2.55 -15.24
N GLU A 264 5.02 -3.32 -14.70
CA GLU A 264 3.59 -3.05 -14.84
C GLU A 264 3.00 -2.62 -13.49
N ARG A 265 2.48 -1.40 -13.43
CA ARG A 265 1.81 -0.83 -12.26
C ARG A 265 0.32 -1.07 -12.36
N CYS A 266 -0.17 -2.05 -11.60
CA CYS A 266 -1.56 -2.49 -11.67
C CYS A 266 -2.47 -1.82 -10.63
N TYR A 267 -2.10 -0.66 -10.09
CA TYR A 267 -2.90 0.10 -9.14
C TYR A 267 -3.13 1.52 -9.67
#